data_AF-A0A2S0JP45-F1
#
_entry.id   AF-A0A2S0JP45-F1
#
_cell.length_a   1.000
_cell.length_b   1.000
_cell.length_c   1.000
_cell.angle_alpha   90.00
_cell.angle_beta   90.00
_cell.angle_gamma   90.00
#
_symmetry.space_group_name_H-M   'P 1'
#
loop_
_entity.id
_entity.type
_entity.pdbx_description
1 polymer ?
#
loop_
_entity_poly.entity_id
_entity_poly.type
_entity_poly.pdbx_seq_one_letter_code
_entity_poly.pdbx_strand_id
1 'polypeptide(L)'
;MYTFVKILSSAAIIGIVTEVARRFPTYGGIIAALPLVSILSIIWLTVQSESSEHIQRFTVGVIVGLPATMVMLFVIYMAMKSSIHIVFAIGLGVVSWAIFLGIQKAIASVFHISI
;
A
#
# COMPACT_ATOMS: atom_id res chain seq x y z
N MET A 1 0.81 -6.21 -25.32
CA MET A 1 0.43 -7.60 -24.94
C MET A 1 0.76 -7.97 -23.48
N TYR A 2 1.26 -7.07 -22.63
CA TYR A 2 1.54 -7.39 -21.21
C TYR A 2 0.36 -7.16 -20.25
N THR A 3 -0.65 -6.38 -20.64
CA THR A 3 -1.76 -5.98 -19.76
C THR A 3 -2.57 -7.17 -19.25
N PHE A 4 -2.83 -8.17 -20.09
CA PHE A 4 -3.55 -9.37 -19.66
C PHE A 4 -2.77 -10.16 -18.60
N VAL A 5 -1.47 -10.36 -18.81
CA VAL A 5 -0.58 -11.05 -17.84
C VAL A 5 -0.44 -10.23 -16.55
N LYS A 6 -0.37 -8.90 -16.63
CA LYS A 6 -0.39 -7.99 -15.47
C LYS A 6 -1.65 -8.17 -14.62
N ILE A 7 -2.81 -8.18 -15.27
CA ILE A 7 -4.11 -8.34 -14.60
C ILE A 7 -4.18 -9.73 -13.95
N LEU A 8 -3.86 -10.79 -14.70
CA LEU A 8 -3.96 -12.16 -14.21
C LEU A 8 -3.02 -12.41 -13.02
N SER A 9 -1.76 -11.95 -13.09
CA SER A 9 -0.81 -12.07 -11.98
C SER A 9 -1.23 -11.27 -10.75
N SER A 10 -1.77 -10.07 -10.92
CA SER A 10 -2.29 -9.25 -9.80
C SER A 10 -3.49 -9.92 -9.13
N ALA A 11 -4.47 -10.39 -9.92
CA ALA A 11 -5.63 -11.09 -9.40
C ALA A 11 -5.25 -12.38 -8.68
N ALA A 12 -4.29 -13.14 -9.21
CA ALA A 12 -3.79 -14.35 -8.58
C ALA A 12 -3.15 -14.06 -7.20
N ILE A 13 -2.33 -13.01 -7.09
CA ILE A 13 -1.73 -12.60 -5.81
C ILE A 13 -2.82 -12.24 -4.80
N ILE A 14 -3.79 -11.39 -5.19
CA ILE A 14 -4.90 -11.01 -4.29
C ILE A 14 -5.69 -12.25 -3.87
N GLY A 15 -6.04 -13.13 -4.81
CA GLY A 15 -6.77 -14.36 -4.54
C GLY A 15 -6.06 -15.25 -3.52
N ILE A 16 -4.75 -15.51 -3.72
CA ILE A 16 -3.94 -16.31 -2.79
C ILE A 16 -3.90 -15.67 -1.40
N VAL A 17 -3.63 -14.36 -1.31
CA VAL A 17 -3.56 -13.66 -0.02
C VAL A 17 -4.90 -13.71 0.71
N THR A 18 -6.01 -13.51 0.00
CA THR A 18 -7.36 -13.57 0.60
C THR A 18 -7.72 -14.98 1.09
N GLU A 19 -7.34 -16.03 0.36
CA GLU A 19 -7.58 -17.41 0.76
C GLU A 19 -6.76 -17.78 2.01
N VAL A 20 -5.48 -17.35 2.05
CA VAL A 20 -4.63 -17.51 3.24
C VAL A 20 -5.20 -16.75 4.42
N ALA A 21 -5.66 -15.51 4.24
CA ALA A 21 -6.29 -14.72 5.31
C ALA A 21 -7.61 -15.33 5.79
N ARG A 22 -8.38 -15.97 4.91
CA ARG A 22 -9.61 -16.69 5.29
C ARG A 22 -9.31 -17.89 6.19
N ARG A 23 -8.25 -18.65 5.89
CA ARG A 23 -7.87 -19.84 6.66
C ARG A 23 -7.04 -19.53 7.90
N PHE A 24 -6.17 -18.52 7.81
CA PHE A 24 -5.23 -18.10 8.84
C PHE A 24 -5.18 -16.57 8.96
N PRO A 25 -6.14 -15.92 9.65
CA PRO A 25 -6.27 -14.46 9.67
C PRO A 25 -5.02 -13.70 10.08
N THR A 26 -4.32 -14.16 11.14
CA THR A 26 -3.09 -13.51 11.62
C THR A 26 -1.97 -13.55 10.57
N TYR A 27 -1.69 -14.72 10.00
CA TYR A 27 -0.65 -14.87 8.97
C TYR A 27 -1.03 -14.19 7.66
N GLY A 28 -2.32 -14.25 7.28
CA GLY A 28 -2.83 -13.55 6.11
C GLY A 28 -2.70 -12.03 6.24
N GLY A 29 -2.89 -11.47 7.43
CA GLY A 29 -2.61 -10.06 7.71
C GLY A 29 -1.14 -9.69 7.53
N ILE A 30 -0.22 -10.53 8.00
CA ILE A 30 1.24 -10.32 7.81
C ILE A 30 1.61 -10.37 6.33
N ILE A 31 1.09 -11.34 5.58
CA ILE A 31 1.34 -11.43 4.13
C ILE A 31 0.71 -10.24 3.39
N ALA A 32 -0.50 -9.82 3.77
CA ALA A 32 -1.17 -8.67 3.17
C ALA A 32 -0.45 -7.33 3.48
N ALA A 33 0.31 -7.26 4.58
CA ALA A 33 1.13 -6.11 4.91
C ALA A 33 2.40 -5.99 4.04
N LEU A 34 2.81 -7.06 3.35
CA LEU A 34 3.90 -6.99 2.37
C LEU A 34 3.50 -6.06 1.21
N PRO A 35 4.41 -5.23 0.69
CA PRO A 35 4.13 -4.34 -0.43
C PRO A 35 4.12 -5.11 -1.77
N LEU A 36 3.32 -6.18 -1.87
CA LEU A 36 3.27 -7.08 -3.02
C LEU A 36 2.91 -6.36 -4.32
N VAL A 37 1.98 -5.40 -4.24
CA VAL A 37 1.61 -4.54 -5.38
C VAL A 37 2.81 -3.71 -5.85
N SER A 38 3.58 -3.15 -4.92
CA SER A 38 4.77 -2.37 -5.25
C SER A 38 5.88 -3.23 -5.84
N ILE A 39 6.12 -4.42 -5.28
CA ILE A 39 7.11 -5.37 -5.80
C ILE A 39 6.74 -5.80 -7.22
N LEU A 40 5.47 -6.16 -7.45
CA LEU A 40 4.99 -6.53 -8.78
C LEU A 40 5.11 -5.36 -9.75
N SER A 41 4.82 -4.13 -9.30
CA SER A 41 4.98 -2.92 -10.11
C SER A 41 6.45 -2.71 -10.51
N ILE A 42 7.39 -2.86 -9.58
CA ILE A 42 8.84 -2.77 -9.86
C ILE A 42 9.26 -3.81 -10.90
N ILE A 43 8.81 -5.07 -10.76
CA ILE A 43 9.09 -6.12 -11.75
C ILE A 43 8.61 -5.68 -13.14
N TRP A 44 7.40 -5.13 -13.24
CA TRP A 44 6.86 -4.67 -14.52
C TRP A 44 7.56 -3.44 -15.07
N LEU A 45 7.97 -2.49 -14.22
CA LEU A 45 8.76 -1.33 -14.65
C LEU A 45 10.09 -1.79 -15.23
N THR A 46 10.76 -2.74 -14.58
CA THR A 46 12.00 -3.36 -15.09
C THR A 46 11.79 -4.09 -16.41
N VAL A 47 10.73 -4.90 -16.54
CA VAL A 47 10.40 -5.61 -17.80
C VAL A 47 10.12 -4.64 -18.96
N GLN A 48 9.57 -3.46 -18.65
CA GLN A 48 9.32 -2.40 -19.62
C GLN A 48 10.55 -1.53 -19.90
N SER A 49 11.72 -1.89 -19.35
CA SER A 49 12.98 -1.16 -19.51
C SER A 49 12.91 0.30 -19.07
N GLU A 50 12.13 0.58 -18.01
CA GLU A 50 12.12 1.88 -17.36
C GLU A 50 13.49 2.21 -16.76
N SER A 51 13.80 3.50 -16.68
CA SER A 51 15.11 3.93 -16.17
C SER A 51 15.29 3.57 -14.69
N SER A 52 16.54 3.30 -14.30
CA SER A 52 16.89 3.04 -12.90
C SER A 52 16.45 4.19 -11.97
N GLU A 53 16.51 5.43 -12.45
CA GLU A 53 16.05 6.60 -11.72
C GLU A 53 14.53 6.57 -11.48
N HIS A 54 13.74 6.15 -12.46
CA HIS A 54 12.29 6.02 -12.32
C HIS A 54 11.95 4.96 -11.27
N ILE A 55 12.59 3.79 -11.33
CA ILE A 55 12.37 2.70 -10.36
C ILE A 55 12.77 3.12 -8.95
N GLN A 56 13.89 3.85 -8.81
CA GLN A 56 14.33 4.40 -7.52
C GLN A 56 13.32 5.40 -6.95
N ARG A 57 12.87 6.37 -7.75
CA ARG A 57 11.85 7.34 -7.35
C ARG A 57 10.54 6.65 -6.93
N PHE A 58 10.10 5.65 -7.68
CA PHE A 58 8.93 4.84 -7.32
C PHE A 58 9.14 4.14 -5.96
N THR A 59 10.31 3.54 -5.75
CA THR A 59 10.65 2.83 -4.51
C THR A 59 10.67 3.78 -3.31
N VAL A 60 11.25 4.97 -3.45
CA VAL A 60 11.22 6.02 -2.42
C VAL A 60 9.78 6.43 -2.11
N GLY A 61 8.96 6.65 -3.13
CA GLY A 61 7.54 6.97 -2.97
C GLY A 61 6.78 5.90 -2.17
N VAL A 62 7.05 4.62 -2.42
CA VAL A 62 6.47 3.50 -1.65
C VAL A 62 6.93 3.56 -0.19
N ILE A 63 8.24 3.71 0.06
CA ILE A 63 8.81 3.78 1.42
C ILE A 63 8.14 4.90 2.23
N VAL A 64 7.95 6.06 1.62
CA VAL A 64 7.36 7.24 2.25
C VAL A 64 5.86 7.05 2.49
N GLY A 65 5.17 6.35 1.59
CA GLY A 65 3.75 6.05 1.75
C GLY A 65 3.45 5.04 2.87
N LEU A 66 4.39 4.14 3.20
CA LEU A 66 4.16 3.06 4.18
C LEU A 66 3.77 3.56 5.59
N PRO A 67 4.45 4.56 6.20
CA PRO A 67 4.02 5.13 7.48
C PRO A 67 2.59 5.67 7.47
N ALA A 68 2.15 6.34 6.39
CA ALA A 68 0.77 6.80 6.28
C ALA A 68 -0.22 5.62 6.19
N THR A 69 0.13 4.56 5.46
CA THR A 69 -0.67 3.33 5.34
C THR A 69 -0.81 2.62 6.69
N MET A 70 0.22 2.62 7.54
CA MET A 70 0.13 2.08 8.89
C MET A 70 -0.93 2.82 9.73
N VAL A 71 -0.97 4.16 9.63
CA VAL A 71 -1.98 4.98 10.33
C VAL A 71 -3.39 4.71 9.80
N MET A 72 -3.54 4.56 8.48
CA MET A 72 -4.81 4.18 7.85
C MET A 72 -5.36 2.89 8.45
N LEU A 73 -4.54 1.82 8.48
CA LEU A 73 -4.95 0.52 9.00
C LEU A 73 -5.29 0.59 10.49
N PHE A 74 -4.54 1.38 11.26
CA PHE A 74 -4.83 1.60 12.67
C PHE A 74 -6.19 2.30 12.89
N VAL A 75 -6.50 3.33 12.11
CA VAL A 75 -7.79 4.04 12.18
C VAL A 75 -8.95 3.12 11.77
N ILE A 76 -8.79 2.33 10.72
CA ILE A 76 -9.79 1.35 10.29
C ILE A 76 -10.04 0.33 11.41
N TYR A 77 -8.98 -0.21 12.02
CA TYR A 77 -9.09 -1.15 13.15
C TYR A 77 -9.86 -0.54 14.33
N MET A 78 -9.51 0.69 14.74
CA MET A 78 -10.18 1.40 15.83
C MET A 78 -11.66 1.68 15.50
N ALA A 79 -11.96 2.12 14.29
CA ALA A 79 -13.33 2.39 13.85
C ALA A 79 -14.19 1.12 13.84
N MET A 80 -13.64 -0.01 13.37
CA MET A 80 -14.32 -1.30 13.42
C MET A 80 -14.55 -1.78 14.85
N LYS A 81 -13.58 -1.55 15.76
CA LYS A 81 -13.75 -1.86 17.19
C LYS A 81 -14.87 -1.04 17.84
N SER A 82 -15.11 0.18 17.35
CA SER A 82 -16.23 1.04 17.76
C SER A 82 -17.56 0.71 17.09
N SER A 83 -17.68 -0.43 16.39
CA SER A 83 -18.90 -0.86 15.67
C SER A 83 -19.35 0.11 14.56
N ILE A 84 -18.43 0.91 14.01
CA ILE A 84 -18.71 1.75 12.84
C ILE A 84 -18.81 0.84 11.60
N HIS A 85 -19.78 1.13 10.72
CA HIS A 85 -19.95 0.39 9.47
C HIS A 85 -18.68 0.45 8.60
N ILE A 86 -18.32 -0.67 7.97
CA ILE A 86 -17.04 -0.85 7.26
C ILE A 86 -16.77 0.23 6.19
N VAL A 87 -17.81 0.67 5.49
CA VAL A 87 -17.69 1.73 4.46
C VAL A 87 -17.22 3.05 5.08
N PHE A 88 -17.77 3.44 6.23
CA PHE A 88 -17.35 4.64 6.94
C PHE A 88 -15.97 4.47 7.58
N ALA A 89 -15.64 3.27 8.08
CA ALA A 89 -14.31 2.97 8.61
C ALA A 89 -13.22 3.12 7.54
N ILE A 90 -13.45 2.60 6.33
CA ILE A 90 -12.54 2.77 5.19
C ILE A 90 -12.44 4.26 4.81
N GLY A 91 -13.56 4.98 4.75
CA GLY A 91 -13.57 6.42 4.48
C GLY A 91 -12.70 7.21 5.46
N LEU A 92 -12.85 6.96 6.76
CA LEU A 92 -12.02 7.58 7.81
C LEU A 92 -10.54 7.20 7.67
N GLY A 93 -10.24 5.95 7.32
CA GLY A 93 -8.88 5.50 7.04
C GLY A 93 -8.24 6.25 5.86
N VAL A 94 -8.96 6.41 4.75
CA VAL A 94 -8.43 7.14 3.57
C VAL A 94 -8.18 8.62 3.91
N VAL A 95 -9.08 9.24 4.69
CA VAL A 95 -8.90 10.62 5.15
C VAL A 95 -7.67 10.72 6.07
N SER A 96 -7.51 9.81 7.03
CA SER A 96 -6.35 9.82 7.93
C SER A 96 -5.04 9.59 7.18
N TRP A 97 -5.04 8.70 6.18
CA TRP A 97 -3.91 8.48 5.28
C TRP A 97 -3.48 9.77 4.57
N ALA A 98 -4.43 10.47 3.93
CA ALA A 98 -4.15 11.70 3.19
C ALA A 98 -3.58 12.81 4.08
N ILE A 99 -4.16 12.97 5.28
CA ILE A 99 -3.69 13.94 6.27
C ILE A 99 -2.27 13.62 6.71
N PHE A 100 -2.00 12.36 7.10
CA PHE A 100 -0.67 11.95 7.57
C PHE A 100 0.39 12.03 6.48
N LEU A 101 0.05 11.68 5.24
CA LEU A 101 0.96 11.85 4.11
C LEU A 101 1.29 13.33 3.87
N GLY A 102 0.30 14.22 3.99
CA GLY A 102 0.49 15.67 3.91
C GLY A 102 1.43 16.18 5.02
N ILE A 103 1.24 15.71 6.25
CA ILE A 103 2.12 16.03 7.39
C ILE A 103 3.54 15.51 7.15
N GLN A 104 3.71 14.28 6.68
CA GLN A 104 5.02 13.70 6.36
C GLN A 104 5.77 14.55 5.33
N LYS A 105 5.08 14.98 4.26
CA LYS A 105 5.65 15.87 3.25
C LYS A 105 6.00 17.25 3.80
N ALA A 106 5.14 17.83 4.63
CA ALA A 106 5.42 19.12 5.28
C ALA A 106 6.67 19.03 6.16
N ILE A 107 6.76 18.00 7.00
CA ILE A 107 7.93 17.76 7.86
C ILE A 107 9.19 17.56 7.02
N ALA A 108 9.13 16.72 5.98
CA ALA A 108 10.26 16.47 5.09
C ALA A 108 10.76 17.76 4.42
N SER A 109 9.84 18.62 4.00
CA SER A 109 10.16 19.91 3.38
C SER A 109 10.89 20.86 4.34
N VAL A 110 10.52 20.85 5.63
CA VAL A 110 11.19 21.65 6.68
C VAL A 110 12.63 21.21 6.89
N PHE A 111 12.91 19.91 6.76
CA PHE A 111 14.26 19.35 6.90
C PHE A 111 15.07 19.35 5.59
N HIS A 112 14.57 19.97 4.52
CA HIS A 112 15.17 19.95 3.18
C HIS A 112 15.44 18.55 2.63
N ILE A 113 14.67 17.55 3.09
CA ILE A 113 14.76 16.19 2.55
C ILE A 113 13.92 16.16 1.28
N SER A 114 14.56 15.94 0.12
CA SER A 114 13.85 15.78 -1.15
C SER A 114 13.14 14.43 -1.17
N ILE A 115 11.87 14.42 -0.81
CA ILE A 115 10.99 13.24 -0.80
C ILE A 115 9.91 13.39 -1.88
#